data_AF-A0A097PM60-F1
#
_entry.id   AF-A0A097PM60-F1
#
_cell.length_a   1.000
_cell.length_b   1.000
_cell.length_c   1.000
_cell.angle_alpha   90.00
_cell.angle_beta   90.00
_cell.angle_gamma   90.00
#
_symmetry.space_group_name_H-M   'P 1'
#
loop_
_entity.id
_entity.type
_entity.pdbx_description
1 polymer ?
#
loop_
_entity_poly.entity_id
_entity_poly.type
_entity_poly.pdbx_seq_one_letter_code
_entity_poly.pdbx_strand_id
1 'polypeptide(L)'
;TARNPHSVDRYTGGSSSGPAALVSSGLCSVAIGTDGGGSVRIPSALCGIVGFKTTYGRTDMTGVLCDSGTVEVASPLTSSVEDAMLVYFAIAGSRPMDKLTLRPVPNLLSLGSVKIGKYTEWFHDVSDREISSTCEDALKLLEIILPELEEMRTAHVVSIGSEEFTLDTRTSLALFGSFSSTDYVASQCIRRRIMHYHMEAFKKVDFIATPTTGMTAPKIPPSALKSGESDYVVSAYLMRFIIAGNLLGLPAITVPVGHDKQGLPIGLQLIGRPWGEASLLRVASAVEELNRPSTFYDIL
;
A
#
# COMPACT_ATOMS: atom_id res chain seq x y z
N THR A 1 -6.48 18.88 8.59
CA THR A 1 -6.62 17.92 7.48
C THR A 1 -5.94 18.48 6.23
N ALA A 2 -4.91 17.82 5.72
CA ALA A 2 -4.32 18.13 4.41
C ALA A 2 -5.37 17.92 3.29
N ARG A 3 -5.30 18.70 2.21
CA ARG A 3 -6.27 18.66 1.11
C ARG A 3 -5.65 17.97 -0.11
N ASN A 4 -6.44 17.18 -0.83
CA ASN A 4 -5.99 16.51 -2.04
C ASN A 4 -5.69 17.55 -3.14
N PRO A 5 -4.50 17.56 -3.76
CA PRO A 5 -4.17 18.51 -4.82
C PRO A 5 -5.08 18.42 -6.06
N HIS A 6 -5.70 17.26 -6.30
CA HIS A 6 -6.66 17.06 -7.39
C HIS A 6 -8.06 17.58 -7.06
N SER A 7 -8.40 17.74 -5.77
CA SER A 7 -9.70 18.29 -5.34
C SER A 7 -9.66 18.72 -3.86
N VAL A 8 -9.72 20.03 -3.61
CA VAL A 8 -9.51 20.59 -2.26
C VAL A 8 -10.59 20.25 -1.22
N ASP A 9 -11.75 19.76 -1.64
CA ASP A 9 -12.85 19.26 -0.80
C ASP A 9 -12.73 17.77 -0.46
N ARG A 10 -11.65 17.09 -0.91
CA ARG A 10 -11.43 15.65 -0.72
C ARG A 10 -10.19 15.35 0.10
N TYR A 11 -10.22 14.18 0.75
CA TYR A 11 -9.11 13.65 1.52
C TYR A 11 -7.94 13.25 0.62
N THR A 12 -6.72 13.44 1.13
CA THR A 12 -5.48 12.94 0.53
C THR A 12 -5.30 11.44 0.70
N GLY A 13 -6.08 10.80 1.58
CA GLY A 13 -5.72 9.52 2.18
C GLY A 13 -4.75 9.70 3.35
N GLY A 14 -4.43 8.60 4.04
CA GLY A 14 -3.58 8.63 5.21
C GLY A 14 -2.91 7.29 5.52
N SER A 15 -2.02 7.24 6.51
CA SER A 15 -1.66 8.36 7.40
C SER A 15 -0.69 9.39 6.82
N SER A 16 0.07 9.07 5.75
CA SER A 16 1.05 9.97 5.10
C SER A 16 0.40 11.06 4.22
N SER A 17 -0.59 11.77 4.78
CA SER A 17 -1.41 12.79 4.10
C SER A 17 -0.60 13.97 3.56
N GLY A 18 0.21 14.61 4.42
CA GLY A 18 1.10 15.71 4.04
C GLY A 18 2.14 15.32 3.00
N PRO A 19 2.94 14.26 3.24
CA PRO A 19 3.90 13.74 2.26
C PRO A 19 3.32 13.54 0.86
N ALA A 20 2.16 12.88 0.74
CA ALA A 20 1.53 12.63 -0.55
C ALA A 20 1.07 13.93 -1.23
N ALA A 21 0.45 14.85 -0.48
CA ALA A 21 0.01 16.13 -1.02
C ALA A 21 1.18 17.00 -1.50
N LEU A 22 2.31 17.01 -0.78
CA LEU A 22 3.51 17.77 -1.15
C LEU A 22 4.10 17.28 -2.48
N VAL A 23 4.28 15.97 -2.62
CA VAL A 23 4.82 15.35 -3.84
C VAL A 23 3.86 15.53 -5.01
N SER A 24 2.57 15.27 -4.79
CA SER A 24 1.53 15.43 -5.81
C SER A 24 1.38 16.88 -6.31
N SER A 25 1.66 17.87 -5.44
CA SER A 25 1.66 19.29 -5.83
C SER A 25 2.94 19.75 -6.54
N GLY A 26 3.93 18.88 -6.72
CA GLY A 26 5.23 19.22 -7.31
C GLY A 26 6.12 20.09 -6.42
N LEU A 27 5.84 20.19 -5.12
CA LEU A 27 6.63 21.01 -4.18
C LEU A 27 7.94 20.32 -3.75
N CYS A 28 7.96 18.99 -3.77
CA CYS A 28 9.18 18.20 -3.60
C CYS A 28 9.11 16.93 -4.45
N SER A 29 10.26 16.45 -4.93
CA SER A 29 10.33 15.25 -5.78
C SER A 29 10.01 13.96 -4.99
N VAL A 30 10.28 13.97 -3.69
CA VAL A 30 10.24 12.79 -2.83
C VAL A 30 9.78 13.19 -1.43
N ALA A 31 9.00 12.32 -0.80
CA ALA A 31 8.78 12.32 0.63
C ALA A 31 8.91 10.90 1.21
N ILE A 32 9.17 10.80 2.52
CA ILE A 32 9.19 9.53 3.24
C ILE A 32 7.95 9.45 4.14
N GLY A 33 7.29 8.29 4.12
CA GLY A 33 6.20 7.95 5.02
C GLY A 33 6.41 6.59 5.67
N THR A 34 5.45 6.19 6.50
CA THR A 34 5.38 4.85 7.07
C THR A 34 4.19 4.10 6.49
N ASP A 35 4.32 2.79 6.29
CA ASP A 35 3.26 1.93 5.78
C ASP A 35 3.09 0.71 6.68
N GLY A 36 2.17 0.80 7.64
CA GLY A 36 1.72 -0.32 8.50
C GLY A 36 0.36 -0.91 8.09
N GLY A 37 -0.46 -0.10 7.41
CA GLY A 37 -1.80 -0.47 6.92
C GLY A 37 -2.13 0.22 5.60
N GLY A 38 -1.15 0.38 4.72
CA GLY A 38 -1.30 1.10 3.45
C GLY A 38 -0.98 2.59 3.53
N SER A 39 -0.42 3.08 4.63
CA SER A 39 -0.24 4.52 4.88
C SER A 39 0.71 5.25 3.92
N VAL A 40 1.44 4.54 3.05
CA VAL A 40 2.17 5.11 1.89
C VAL A 40 1.34 4.91 0.62
N ARG A 41 0.83 3.69 0.40
CA ARG A 41 0.13 3.30 -0.83
C ARG A 41 -1.24 3.97 -1.01
N ILE A 42 -2.07 4.00 0.03
CA ILE A 42 -3.40 4.65 0.03
C ILE A 42 -3.29 6.10 -0.40
N PRO A 43 -2.53 6.98 0.28
CA PRO A 43 -2.49 8.38 -0.12
C PRO A 43 -1.78 8.58 -1.46
N SER A 44 -0.87 7.69 -1.85
CA SER A 44 -0.27 7.73 -3.19
C SER A 44 -1.30 7.49 -4.30
N ALA A 45 -2.17 6.48 -4.13
CA ALA A 45 -3.26 6.22 -5.06
C ALA A 45 -4.24 7.41 -5.15
N LEU A 46 -4.65 7.95 -4.01
CA LEU A 46 -5.64 9.04 -3.99
C LEU A 46 -5.07 10.38 -4.48
N CYS A 47 -3.76 10.61 -4.34
CA CYS A 47 -3.10 11.82 -4.81
C CYS A 47 -2.42 11.65 -6.19
N GLY A 48 -2.57 10.49 -6.84
CA GLY A 48 -2.04 10.24 -8.19
C GLY A 48 -0.52 10.27 -8.27
N ILE A 49 0.16 9.66 -7.29
CA ILE A 49 1.62 9.55 -7.25
C ILE A 49 2.05 8.10 -6.98
N VAL A 50 3.34 7.82 -7.03
CA VAL A 50 3.91 6.50 -6.75
C VAL A 50 4.15 6.32 -5.26
N GLY A 51 3.71 5.18 -4.72
CA GLY A 51 3.95 4.79 -3.32
C GLY A 51 4.58 3.42 -3.25
N PHE A 52 5.80 3.31 -2.73
CA PHE A 52 6.56 2.06 -2.76
C PHE A 52 6.82 1.48 -1.36
N LYS A 53 6.03 0.49 -0.97
CA LYS A 53 6.16 -0.27 0.28
C LYS A 53 7.21 -1.37 0.10
N THR A 54 8.31 -1.30 0.85
CA THR A 54 9.39 -2.31 0.78
C THR A 54 9.06 -3.60 1.53
N THR A 55 9.86 -4.66 1.35
CA THR A 55 9.74 -5.85 2.21
C THR A 55 9.95 -5.45 3.68
N TYR A 56 9.25 -6.11 4.61
CA TYR A 56 9.47 -5.89 6.04
C TYR A 56 10.95 -6.10 6.40
N GLY A 57 11.53 -5.16 7.14
CA GLY A 57 12.95 -5.14 7.51
C GLY A 57 13.93 -4.81 6.37
N ARG A 58 13.47 -4.44 5.17
CA ARG A 58 14.34 -3.98 4.07
C ARG A 58 15.00 -2.63 4.37
N THR A 59 14.25 -1.72 4.98
CA THR A 59 14.66 -0.36 5.30
C THR A 59 14.83 -0.25 6.81
N ASP A 60 15.96 0.31 7.24
CA ASP A 60 16.22 0.59 8.65
C ASP A 60 15.20 1.61 9.18
N MET A 61 14.46 1.23 10.22
CA MET A 61 13.45 2.08 10.85
C MET A 61 13.93 2.71 12.16
N THR A 62 15.21 2.59 12.54
CA THR A 62 15.73 3.19 13.76
C THR A 62 15.45 4.70 13.80
N GLY A 63 14.77 5.14 14.85
CA GLY A 63 14.36 6.55 15.02
C GLY A 63 12.97 6.89 14.46
N VAL A 64 12.28 5.93 13.85
CA VAL A 64 10.87 6.05 13.46
C VAL A 64 9.98 5.60 14.63
N LEU A 65 8.84 6.26 14.85
CA LEU A 65 7.94 5.94 15.98
C LEU A 65 7.46 4.48 16.01
N CYS A 66 7.37 3.83 14.86
CA CYS A 66 6.91 2.45 14.70
C CYS A 66 8.05 1.45 14.44
N ASP A 67 9.25 1.70 14.98
CA ASP A 67 10.46 0.90 14.68
C ASP A 67 10.46 -0.54 15.26
N SER A 68 9.50 -0.84 16.12
CA SER A 68 9.39 -2.09 16.88
C SER A 68 8.18 -2.94 16.49
N GLY A 69 7.33 -2.45 15.58
CA GLY A 69 6.17 -3.18 15.08
C GLY A 69 6.53 -4.24 14.05
N THR A 70 5.56 -5.06 13.67
CA THR A 70 5.74 -6.24 12.81
C THR A 70 5.12 -6.08 11.42
N VAL A 71 4.51 -4.94 11.12
CA VAL A 71 3.76 -4.71 9.87
C VAL A 71 4.18 -3.44 9.13
N GLU A 72 4.93 -2.58 9.80
CA GLU A 72 5.36 -1.26 9.37
C GLU A 72 6.67 -1.30 8.60
N VAL A 73 6.78 -0.38 7.63
CA VAL A 73 8.03 -0.05 6.95
C VAL A 73 8.11 1.47 6.75
N ALA A 74 9.32 2.02 6.80
CA ALA A 74 9.60 3.34 6.24
C ALA A 74 9.79 3.23 4.73
N SER A 75 9.12 4.07 3.94
CA SER A 75 8.97 3.87 2.50
C SER A 75 8.69 5.17 1.75
N PRO A 76 9.14 5.30 0.48
CA PRO A 76 9.04 6.55 -0.25
C PRO A 76 7.68 6.74 -0.94
N LEU A 77 7.30 8.02 -1.05
CA LEU A 77 6.26 8.55 -1.94
C LEU A 77 6.96 9.46 -2.95
N THR A 78 6.73 9.25 -4.24
CA THR A 78 7.45 9.94 -5.31
C THR A 78 6.55 10.26 -6.50
N SER A 79 6.95 11.23 -7.32
CA SER A 79 6.21 11.60 -8.54
C SER A 79 6.28 10.54 -9.64
N SER A 80 7.34 9.74 -9.67
CA SER A 80 7.55 8.69 -10.68
C SER A 80 8.14 7.42 -10.08
N VAL A 81 8.06 6.32 -10.82
CA VAL A 81 8.68 5.04 -10.47
C VAL A 81 10.21 5.16 -10.52
N GLU A 82 10.77 5.98 -11.41
CA GLU A 82 12.20 6.25 -11.48
C GLU A 82 12.70 6.92 -10.19
N ASP A 83 12.00 7.94 -9.71
CA ASP A 83 12.30 8.57 -8.41
C ASP A 83 12.21 7.56 -7.27
N ALA A 84 11.20 6.68 -7.29
CA ALA A 84 11.06 5.63 -6.29
C ALA A 84 12.26 4.67 -6.28
N MET A 85 12.79 4.31 -7.46
CA MET A 85 13.98 3.46 -7.60
C MET A 85 15.22 4.14 -7.00
N LEU A 86 15.44 5.42 -7.31
CA LEU A 86 16.59 6.19 -6.82
C LEU A 86 16.55 6.32 -5.29
N VAL A 87 15.39 6.66 -4.73
CA VAL A 87 15.22 6.82 -3.29
C VAL A 87 15.36 5.47 -2.59
N TYR A 88 14.74 4.42 -3.13
CA TYR A 88 14.90 3.07 -2.61
C TYR A 88 16.37 2.67 -2.55
N PHE A 89 17.15 2.92 -3.60
CA PHE A 89 18.58 2.61 -3.62
C PHE A 89 19.34 3.35 -2.51
N ALA A 90 18.95 4.59 -2.19
CA ALA A 90 19.58 5.38 -1.15
C ALA A 90 19.21 4.93 0.28
N ILE A 91 17.96 4.50 0.51
CA ILE A 91 17.47 4.16 1.86
C ILE A 91 17.51 2.66 2.18
N ALA A 92 17.67 1.79 1.17
CA ALA A 92 17.69 0.35 1.37
C ALA A 92 18.86 -0.07 2.25
N GLY A 93 18.56 -0.85 3.27
CA GLY A 93 19.55 -1.32 4.24
C GLY A 93 18.86 -1.79 5.50
N SER A 94 18.93 -3.08 5.80
CA SER A 94 18.37 -3.65 7.02
C SER A 94 19.22 -3.29 8.24
N ARG A 95 18.57 -3.12 9.40
CA ARG A 95 19.27 -3.06 10.69
C ARG A 95 20.11 -4.31 10.92
N PRO A 96 21.21 -4.25 11.68
CA PRO A 96 22.03 -5.42 11.99
C PRO A 96 21.24 -6.62 12.52
N MET A 97 20.26 -6.39 13.41
CA MET A 97 19.42 -7.45 13.97
C MET A 97 18.48 -8.07 12.93
N ASP A 98 17.91 -7.26 12.05
CA ASP A 98 17.01 -7.70 10.98
C ASP A 98 17.77 -8.55 9.94
N LYS A 99 19.05 -8.24 9.68
CA LYS A 99 19.90 -9.09 8.81
C LYS A 99 20.07 -10.50 9.36
N LEU A 100 20.21 -10.66 10.68
CA LEU A 100 20.40 -11.95 11.33
C LEU A 100 19.10 -12.78 11.36
N THR A 101 17.99 -12.12 11.65
CA THR A 101 16.69 -12.77 11.86
C THR A 101 15.93 -13.02 10.55
N LEU A 102 15.92 -12.05 9.64
CA LEU A 102 15.14 -12.10 8.39
C LEU A 102 15.94 -12.64 7.19
N ARG A 103 17.29 -12.57 7.26
CA ARG A 103 18.21 -13.07 6.23
C ARG A 103 17.83 -12.62 4.81
N PRO A 104 17.87 -11.31 4.52
CA PRO A 104 17.42 -10.77 3.24
C PRO A 104 18.26 -11.29 2.07
N VAL A 105 17.63 -12.01 1.14
CA VAL A 105 18.27 -12.49 -0.10
C VAL A 105 17.57 -11.83 -1.28
N PRO A 106 18.27 -11.05 -2.12
CA PRO A 106 17.65 -10.43 -3.29
C PRO A 106 16.96 -11.46 -4.18
N ASN A 107 15.70 -11.21 -4.53
CA ASN A 107 14.93 -12.03 -5.45
C ASN A 107 14.79 -11.29 -6.78
N LEU A 108 15.54 -11.75 -7.79
CA LEU A 108 15.53 -11.18 -9.13
C LEU A 108 14.89 -12.17 -10.08
N LEU A 109 13.77 -11.77 -10.68
CA LEU A 109 13.13 -12.52 -11.75
C LEU A 109 13.91 -12.41 -13.05
N SER A 110 14.02 -13.53 -13.75
CA SER A 110 14.55 -13.56 -15.11
C SER A 110 13.58 -12.89 -16.09
N LEU A 111 14.16 -12.37 -17.17
CA LEU A 111 13.52 -11.52 -18.19
C LEU A 111 12.47 -12.19 -19.09
N GLY A 112 11.85 -13.28 -18.63
CA GLY A 112 10.83 -14.03 -19.36
C GLY A 112 9.44 -13.41 -19.28
N SER A 113 8.42 -14.22 -19.58
CA SER A 113 7.03 -13.84 -19.46
C SER A 113 6.61 -13.68 -18.00
N VAL A 114 6.46 -12.43 -17.57
CA VAL A 114 5.95 -12.08 -16.23
C VAL A 114 4.48 -12.51 -16.11
N LYS A 115 4.16 -13.25 -15.05
CA LYS A 115 2.79 -13.67 -14.74
C LYS A 115 2.22 -12.83 -13.61
N ILE A 116 1.10 -12.15 -13.86
CA ILE A 116 0.45 -11.30 -12.85
C ILE A 116 -0.90 -11.92 -12.49
N GLY A 117 -1.09 -12.22 -11.21
CA GLY A 117 -2.30 -12.84 -10.68
C GLY A 117 -3.36 -11.82 -10.29
N LYS A 118 -4.63 -12.16 -10.51
CA LYS A 118 -5.82 -11.44 -10.09
C LYS A 118 -6.77 -12.41 -9.42
N TYR A 119 -7.36 -12.03 -8.29
CA TYR A 119 -8.53 -12.73 -7.75
C TYR A 119 -9.77 -11.92 -8.13
N THR A 120 -10.53 -12.41 -9.12
CA THR A 120 -11.59 -11.63 -9.78
C THR A 120 -12.64 -11.09 -8.81
N GLU A 121 -13.13 -11.93 -7.89
CA GLU A 121 -14.15 -11.52 -6.91
C GLU A 121 -13.67 -10.35 -6.04
N TRP A 122 -12.45 -10.47 -5.50
CA TRP A 122 -11.86 -9.42 -4.67
C TRP A 122 -11.55 -8.16 -5.48
N PHE A 123 -10.99 -8.32 -6.68
CA PHE A 123 -10.57 -7.21 -7.55
C PHE A 123 -11.74 -6.28 -7.94
N HIS A 124 -12.94 -6.85 -8.11
CA HIS A 124 -14.15 -6.07 -8.41
C HIS A 124 -14.96 -5.67 -7.17
N ASP A 125 -14.51 -6.03 -5.97
CA ASP A 125 -15.09 -5.54 -4.72
C ASP A 125 -14.61 -4.10 -4.48
N VAL A 126 -15.15 -3.17 -5.26
CA VAL A 126 -14.88 -1.73 -5.24
C VAL A 126 -16.20 -0.97 -5.17
N SER A 127 -16.15 0.28 -4.71
CA SER A 127 -17.33 1.15 -4.59
C SER A 127 -17.86 1.61 -5.96
N ASP A 128 -16.97 1.76 -6.94
CA ASP A 128 -17.30 2.06 -8.33
C ASP A 128 -16.49 1.14 -9.27
N ARG A 129 -17.19 0.48 -10.21
CA ARG A 129 -16.57 -0.45 -11.16
C ARG A 129 -15.52 0.19 -12.04
N GLU A 130 -15.59 1.50 -12.27
CA GLU A 130 -14.60 2.25 -13.05
C GLU A 130 -13.17 2.09 -12.51
N ILE A 131 -13.03 1.94 -11.18
CA ILE A 131 -11.75 1.67 -10.53
C ILE A 131 -11.18 0.33 -11.02
N SER A 132 -12.00 -0.71 -10.97
CA SER A 132 -11.56 -2.05 -11.39
C SER A 132 -11.34 -2.12 -12.89
N SER A 133 -12.20 -1.51 -13.73
CA SER A 133 -12.01 -1.55 -15.19
C SER A 133 -10.72 -0.84 -15.62
N THR A 134 -10.44 0.35 -15.04
CA THR A 134 -9.20 1.10 -15.33
C THR A 134 -7.96 0.29 -14.98
N CYS A 135 -7.98 -0.45 -13.86
CA CYS A 135 -6.88 -1.31 -13.45
C CYS A 135 -6.74 -2.58 -14.32
N GLU A 136 -7.84 -3.12 -14.86
CA GLU A 136 -7.80 -4.28 -15.77
C GLU A 136 -7.23 -3.92 -17.14
N ASP A 137 -7.59 -2.75 -17.67
CA ASP A 137 -7.11 -2.28 -18.97
C ASP A 137 -5.58 -2.09 -18.98
N ALA A 138 -4.97 -1.89 -17.80
CA ALA A 138 -3.53 -1.70 -17.66
C ALA A 138 -2.71 -3.00 -17.83
N LEU A 139 -3.28 -4.19 -17.59
CA LEU A 139 -2.49 -5.44 -17.51
C LEU A 139 -3.23 -6.68 -18.00
N LYS A 140 -2.45 -7.62 -18.56
CA LYS A 140 -2.92 -9.00 -18.77
C LYS A 140 -2.80 -9.81 -17.49
N LEU A 141 -3.93 -10.30 -16.97
CA LEU A 141 -4.02 -10.93 -15.65
C LEU A 141 -4.40 -12.42 -15.73
N LEU A 142 -3.89 -13.22 -14.79
CA LEU A 142 -4.18 -14.64 -14.62
C LEU A 142 -5.00 -14.86 -13.36
N GLU A 143 -6.00 -15.73 -13.40
CA GLU A 143 -6.83 -15.98 -12.22
C GLU A 143 -6.05 -16.71 -11.12
N ILE A 144 -6.17 -16.20 -9.90
CA ILE A 144 -5.75 -16.82 -8.65
C ILE A 144 -6.88 -16.72 -7.63
N ILE A 145 -6.80 -17.50 -6.55
CA ILE A 145 -7.75 -17.42 -5.44
C ILE A 145 -6.94 -17.16 -4.17
N LEU A 146 -7.36 -16.16 -3.40
CA LEU A 146 -6.80 -15.82 -2.10
C LEU A 146 -7.90 -16.00 -1.05
N PRO A 147 -7.94 -17.13 -0.33
CA PRO A 147 -8.95 -17.38 0.69
C PRO A 147 -8.71 -16.56 1.96
N GLU A 148 -9.72 -16.51 2.83
CA GLU A 148 -9.61 -15.96 4.19
C GLU A 148 -9.25 -14.46 4.26
N LEU A 149 -9.82 -13.66 3.36
CA LEU A 149 -9.58 -12.21 3.31
C LEU A 149 -10.10 -11.48 4.55
N GLU A 150 -11.19 -11.97 5.14
CA GLU A 150 -11.75 -11.39 6.38
C GLU A 150 -10.86 -11.69 7.59
N GLU A 151 -10.38 -12.93 7.71
CA GLU A 151 -9.43 -13.33 8.75
C GLU A 151 -8.11 -12.59 8.61
N MET A 152 -7.63 -12.38 7.38
CA MET A 152 -6.47 -11.52 7.11
C MET A 152 -6.65 -10.11 7.66
N ARG A 153 -7.83 -9.49 7.42
CA ARG A 153 -8.15 -8.16 7.96
C ARG A 153 -8.18 -8.15 9.49
N THR A 154 -8.82 -9.14 10.10
CA THR A 154 -8.90 -9.27 11.56
C THR A 154 -7.51 -9.44 12.17
N ALA A 155 -6.67 -10.30 11.59
CA ALA A 155 -5.32 -10.52 12.08
C ALA A 155 -4.45 -9.26 11.98
N HIS A 156 -4.63 -8.48 10.92
CA HIS A 156 -3.93 -7.21 10.73
C HIS A 156 -4.31 -6.16 11.78
N VAL A 157 -5.61 -5.91 11.99
CA VAL A 157 -6.05 -4.90 12.97
C VAL A 157 -5.62 -5.25 14.39
N VAL A 158 -5.65 -6.54 14.77
CA VAL A 158 -5.15 -7.01 16.06
C VAL A 158 -3.63 -6.80 16.17
N SER A 159 -2.88 -7.10 15.10
CA SER A 159 -1.42 -6.94 15.10
C SER A 159 -1.02 -5.47 15.23
N ILE A 160 -1.44 -4.61 14.30
CA ILE A 160 -1.06 -3.19 14.29
C ILE A 160 -1.57 -2.46 15.55
N GLY A 161 -2.82 -2.73 15.95
CA GLY A 161 -3.42 -2.07 17.11
C GLY A 161 -2.79 -2.46 18.44
N SER A 162 -2.21 -3.67 18.54
CA SER A 162 -1.50 -4.11 19.75
C SER A 162 -0.06 -3.59 19.82
N GLU A 163 0.53 -3.23 18.67
CA GLU A 163 1.94 -2.86 18.53
C GLU A 163 2.13 -1.34 18.46
N GLU A 164 1.14 -0.60 17.97
CA GLU A 164 1.18 0.85 17.80
C GLU A 164 0.40 1.59 18.90
N PHE A 165 1.09 2.42 19.69
CA PHE A 165 0.48 3.32 20.67
C PHE A 165 0.59 4.77 20.21
N THR A 166 -0.51 5.36 19.73
CA THR A 166 -0.60 6.81 19.53
C THR A 166 -1.80 7.39 20.26
N LEU A 167 -1.58 8.45 21.03
CA LEU A 167 -2.58 9.07 21.92
C LEU A 167 -3.71 9.81 21.19
N ASP A 168 -3.63 9.95 19.87
CA ASP A 168 -4.44 10.92 19.09
C ASP A 168 -5.80 10.34 18.61
N THR A 169 -6.03 9.03 18.71
CA THR A 169 -7.30 8.41 18.26
C THR A 169 -7.95 7.59 19.37
N ARG A 170 -8.57 8.28 20.34
CA ARG A 170 -9.20 7.65 21.53
C ARG A 170 -10.16 6.49 21.20
N THR A 171 -10.88 6.57 20.07
CA THR A 171 -11.76 5.48 19.61
C THR A 171 -10.98 4.21 19.27
N SER A 172 -9.90 4.34 18.48
CA SER A 172 -9.05 3.20 18.13
C SER A 172 -8.33 2.64 19.35
N LEU A 173 -7.84 3.50 20.26
CA LEU A 173 -7.23 3.04 21.51
C LEU A 173 -8.20 2.27 22.40
N ALA A 174 -9.47 2.68 22.46
CA ALA A 174 -10.49 1.94 23.19
C ALA A 174 -10.76 0.56 22.58
N LEU A 175 -10.78 0.47 21.25
CA LEU A 175 -10.87 -0.81 20.54
C LEU A 175 -9.63 -1.68 20.79
N PHE A 176 -8.44 -1.13 20.63
CA PHE A 176 -7.18 -1.88 20.77
C PHE A 176 -6.96 -2.35 22.20
N GLY A 177 -7.32 -1.53 23.20
CA GLY A 177 -7.30 -1.91 24.61
C GLY A 177 -8.28 -3.04 24.98
N SER A 178 -9.18 -3.42 24.08
CA SER A 178 -10.07 -4.58 24.26
C SER A 178 -9.46 -5.90 23.78
N PHE A 179 -8.38 -5.87 22.99
CA PHE A 179 -7.73 -7.09 22.51
C PHE A 179 -6.93 -7.77 23.63
N SER A 180 -7.13 -9.08 23.77
CA SER A 180 -6.40 -9.90 24.72
C SER A 180 -5.09 -10.45 24.12
N SER A 181 -4.18 -10.90 24.98
CA SER A 181 -2.98 -11.62 24.52
C SER A 181 -3.32 -12.90 23.76
N THR A 182 -4.45 -13.54 24.06
CA THR A 182 -4.95 -14.71 23.32
C THR A 182 -5.42 -14.35 21.92
N ASP A 183 -6.07 -13.19 21.74
CA ASP A 183 -6.45 -12.69 20.41
C ASP A 183 -5.21 -12.41 19.57
N TYR A 184 -4.19 -11.82 20.19
CA TYR A 184 -2.91 -11.60 19.54
C TYR A 184 -2.26 -12.93 19.08
N VAL A 185 -2.17 -13.95 19.94
CA VAL A 185 -1.63 -15.26 19.55
C VAL A 185 -2.44 -15.90 18.41
N ALA A 186 -3.78 -15.82 18.47
CA ALA A 186 -4.65 -16.31 17.40
C ALA A 186 -4.41 -15.58 16.07
N SER A 187 -4.20 -14.27 16.11
CA SER A 187 -3.88 -13.46 14.92
C SER A 187 -2.57 -13.91 14.25
N GLN A 188 -1.56 -14.33 15.03
CA GLN A 188 -0.30 -14.83 14.48
C GLN A 188 -0.44 -16.20 13.81
N CYS A 189 -1.35 -17.06 14.30
CA CYS A 189 -1.72 -18.31 13.64
C CYS A 189 -2.38 -18.05 12.28
N ILE A 190 -3.28 -17.07 12.21
CA ILE A 190 -3.89 -16.62 10.96
C ILE A 190 -2.82 -16.06 10.02
N ARG A 191 -1.93 -15.17 10.50
CA ARG A 191 -0.80 -14.63 9.71
C ARG A 191 -0.01 -15.73 9.00
N ARG A 192 0.31 -16.83 9.70
CA ARG A 192 0.98 -18.00 9.10
C ARG A 192 0.16 -18.68 8.00
N ARG A 193 -1.15 -18.85 8.19
CA ARG A 193 -2.05 -19.42 7.17
C ARG A 193 -2.13 -18.54 5.93
N ILE A 194 -2.33 -17.24 6.11
CA ILE A 194 -2.41 -16.28 5.00
C ILE A 194 -1.09 -16.22 4.24
N MET A 195 0.05 -16.26 4.93
CA MET A 195 1.38 -16.39 4.30
C MET A 195 1.46 -17.63 3.42
N HIS A 196 1.00 -18.79 3.91
CA HIS A 196 0.99 -20.02 3.13
C HIS A 196 0.21 -19.85 1.82
N TYR A 197 -1.02 -19.31 1.86
CA TYR A 197 -1.82 -19.10 0.65
C TYR A 197 -1.16 -18.16 -0.36
N HIS A 198 -0.53 -17.07 0.09
CA HIS A 198 0.19 -16.16 -0.79
C HIS A 198 1.42 -16.82 -1.40
N MET A 199 2.16 -17.63 -0.63
CA MET A 199 3.32 -18.37 -1.18
C MET A 199 2.88 -19.43 -2.19
N GLU A 200 1.75 -20.11 -1.99
CA GLU A 200 1.18 -21.01 -3.01
C GLU A 200 0.74 -20.26 -4.27
N ALA A 201 0.15 -19.07 -4.13
CA ALA A 201 -0.17 -18.22 -5.28
C ALA A 201 1.10 -17.81 -6.04
N PHE A 202 2.16 -17.42 -5.33
CA PHE A 202 3.44 -17.06 -5.93
C PHE A 202 4.20 -18.23 -6.59
N LYS A 203 3.75 -19.48 -6.45
CA LYS A 203 4.25 -20.57 -7.31
C LYS A 203 3.67 -20.51 -8.73
N LYS A 204 2.52 -19.87 -8.90
CA LYS A 204 1.77 -19.78 -10.17
C LYS A 204 1.98 -18.45 -10.87
N VAL A 205 2.12 -17.37 -10.10
CA VAL A 205 2.28 -15.99 -10.57
C VAL A 205 3.51 -15.34 -9.93
N ASP A 206 4.02 -14.29 -10.57
CA ASP A 206 5.17 -13.52 -10.12
C ASP A 206 4.77 -12.33 -9.24
N PHE A 207 3.64 -11.72 -9.58
CA PHE A 207 3.04 -10.60 -8.87
C PHE A 207 1.56 -10.83 -8.67
N ILE A 208 0.98 -10.15 -7.68
CA ILE A 208 -0.47 -10.07 -7.50
C ILE A 208 -0.88 -8.62 -7.78
N ALA A 209 -1.89 -8.44 -8.63
CA ALA A 209 -2.45 -7.13 -8.96
C ALA A 209 -3.82 -6.93 -8.31
N THR A 210 -4.03 -5.74 -7.77
CA THR A 210 -5.32 -5.24 -7.27
C THR A 210 -5.40 -3.75 -7.56
N PRO A 211 -6.60 -3.12 -7.55
CA PRO A 211 -6.67 -1.71 -7.24
C PRO A 211 -5.92 -1.43 -5.93
N THR A 212 -5.34 -0.24 -5.77
CA THR A 212 -4.73 0.11 -4.48
C THR A 212 -5.80 0.36 -3.42
N THR A 213 -6.89 1.04 -3.79
CA THR A 213 -8.02 1.37 -2.92
C THR A 213 -9.33 0.96 -3.58
N GLY A 214 -10.35 0.64 -2.77
CA GLY A 214 -11.70 0.34 -3.25
C GLY A 214 -12.55 1.56 -3.59
N MET A 215 -12.01 2.77 -3.45
CA MET A 215 -12.64 4.03 -3.82
C MET A 215 -11.59 5.07 -4.22
N THR A 216 -11.97 6.04 -5.05
CA THR A 216 -11.19 7.27 -5.28
C THR A 216 -11.34 8.23 -4.09
N ALA A 217 -10.69 9.39 -4.14
CA ALA A 217 -10.54 10.28 -2.98
C ALA A 217 -11.90 10.67 -2.38
N PRO A 218 -12.24 10.28 -1.13
CA PRO A 218 -13.55 10.59 -0.56
C PRO A 218 -13.67 12.07 -0.19
N LYS A 219 -14.89 12.60 -0.22
CA LYS A 219 -15.18 13.97 0.23
C LYS A 219 -14.95 14.11 1.73
N ILE A 220 -14.50 15.29 2.15
CA ILE A 220 -14.34 15.64 3.56
C ILE A 220 -15.68 16.19 4.07
N PRO A 221 -16.35 15.54 5.03
CA PRO A 221 -17.56 16.10 5.62
C PRO A 221 -17.25 17.39 6.40
N PRO A 222 -18.00 18.49 6.23
CA PRO A 222 -17.73 19.74 6.96
C PRO A 222 -17.73 19.57 8.49
N SER A 223 -18.55 18.66 9.01
CA SER A 223 -18.59 18.32 10.45
C SER A 223 -17.29 17.67 10.94
N ALA A 224 -16.61 16.88 10.11
CA ALA A 224 -15.37 16.19 10.47
C ALA A 224 -14.20 17.16 10.68
N LEU A 225 -14.22 18.34 10.06
CA LEU A 225 -13.17 19.35 10.20
C LEU A 225 -13.04 19.91 11.63
N LYS A 226 -14.09 19.81 12.45
CA LYS A 226 -14.10 20.35 13.81
C LYS A 226 -13.44 19.43 14.84
N SER A 227 -13.65 18.12 14.71
CA SER A 227 -13.28 17.15 15.76
C SER A 227 -12.88 15.77 15.23
N GLY A 228 -12.66 15.64 13.93
CA GLY A 228 -12.48 14.34 13.27
C GLY A 228 -13.80 13.59 13.08
N GLU A 229 -13.68 12.37 12.55
CA GLU A 229 -14.80 11.46 12.32
C GLU A 229 -14.37 10.01 12.51
N SER A 230 -15.35 9.10 12.57
CA SER A 230 -15.14 7.66 12.59
C SER A 230 -16.02 7.03 11.53
N ASP A 231 -15.48 6.88 10.31
CA ASP A 231 -16.17 6.26 9.18
C ASP A 231 -15.50 4.94 8.80
N TYR A 232 -15.98 3.85 9.41
CA TYR A 232 -15.44 2.51 9.17
C TYR A 232 -15.73 1.98 7.77
N VAL A 233 -16.77 2.48 7.09
CA VAL A 233 -17.11 2.05 5.73
C VAL A 233 -16.07 2.61 4.76
N VAL A 234 -15.77 3.90 4.87
CA VAL A 234 -14.70 4.53 4.08
C VAL A 234 -13.35 3.87 4.37
N SER A 235 -13.00 3.67 5.64
CA SER A 235 -11.76 2.97 6.00
C SER A 235 -11.69 1.55 5.42
N ALA A 236 -12.79 0.79 5.45
CA ALA A 236 -12.82 -0.56 4.90
C ALA A 236 -12.58 -0.60 3.39
N TYR A 237 -13.13 0.35 2.62
CA TYR A 237 -12.85 0.46 1.19
C TYR A 237 -11.41 0.90 0.90
N LEU A 238 -10.87 1.87 1.66
CA LEU A 238 -9.49 2.33 1.47
C LEU A 238 -8.46 1.25 1.79
N MET A 239 -8.70 0.44 2.81
CA MET A 239 -7.75 -0.59 3.26
C MET A 239 -7.94 -1.95 2.57
N ARG A 240 -8.98 -2.12 1.75
CA ARG A 240 -9.42 -3.42 1.22
C ARG A 240 -8.31 -4.28 0.61
N PHE A 241 -7.36 -3.66 -0.09
CA PHE A 241 -6.34 -4.34 -0.89
C PHE A 241 -4.93 -4.29 -0.31
N ILE A 242 -4.68 -3.43 0.68
CA ILE A 242 -3.31 -3.12 1.12
C ILE A 242 -2.76 -4.11 2.16
N ILE A 243 -3.63 -4.89 2.80
CA ILE A 243 -3.35 -5.60 4.06
C ILE A 243 -2.25 -6.65 3.88
N ALA A 244 -2.29 -7.40 2.78
CA ALA A 244 -1.31 -8.45 2.49
C ALA A 244 0.12 -7.92 2.46
N GLY A 245 0.34 -6.70 1.94
CA GLY A 245 1.65 -6.05 1.93
C GLY A 245 2.21 -5.88 3.35
N ASN A 246 1.37 -5.55 4.33
CA ASN A 246 1.79 -5.28 5.70
C ASN A 246 1.84 -6.55 6.55
N LEU A 247 0.72 -7.27 6.67
CA LEU A 247 0.60 -8.44 7.54
C LEU A 247 1.63 -9.53 7.22
N LEU A 248 1.98 -9.66 5.93
CA LEU A 248 2.91 -10.67 5.43
C LEU A 248 4.31 -10.11 5.17
N GLY A 249 4.50 -8.78 5.31
CA GLY A 249 5.77 -8.13 5.03
C GLY A 249 6.17 -8.10 3.54
N LEU A 250 5.25 -8.38 2.60
CA LEU A 250 5.54 -8.39 1.17
C LEU A 250 5.81 -6.98 0.62
N PRO A 251 6.73 -6.82 -0.35
CA PRO A 251 6.88 -5.55 -1.05
C PRO A 251 5.67 -5.29 -1.94
N ALA A 252 5.21 -4.04 -1.98
CA ALA A 252 4.08 -3.63 -2.81
C ALA A 252 4.30 -2.20 -3.34
N ILE A 253 3.85 -1.92 -4.55
CA ILE A 253 3.96 -0.60 -5.16
C ILE A 253 2.61 -0.17 -5.71
N THR A 254 2.28 1.11 -5.52
CA THR A 254 1.16 1.79 -6.16
C THR A 254 1.67 2.63 -7.31
N VAL A 255 1.08 2.45 -8.48
CA VAL A 255 1.36 3.24 -9.68
C VAL A 255 0.05 3.87 -10.15
N PRO A 256 0.01 5.19 -10.46
CA PRO A 256 -1.14 5.81 -11.08
C PRO A 256 -1.41 5.19 -12.47
N VAL A 257 -2.66 4.82 -12.75
CA VAL A 257 -3.05 4.18 -14.03
C VAL A 257 -4.18 4.91 -14.75
N GLY A 258 -4.75 5.95 -14.16
CA GLY A 258 -5.82 6.72 -14.78
C GLY A 258 -6.58 7.57 -13.80
N HIS A 259 -7.77 8.01 -14.22
CA HIS A 259 -8.67 8.82 -13.41
C HIS A 259 -10.10 8.31 -13.55
N ASP A 260 -10.93 8.53 -12.53
CA ASP A 260 -12.37 8.32 -12.63
C ASP A 260 -13.06 9.45 -13.43
N LYS A 261 -14.38 9.34 -13.64
CA LYS A 261 -15.21 10.36 -14.33
C LYS A 261 -15.16 11.75 -13.71
N GLN A 262 -14.76 11.87 -12.44
CA GLN A 262 -14.62 13.14 -11.74
C GLN A 262 -13.19 13.69 -11.85
N GLY A 263 -12.30 13.00 -12.58
CA GLY A 263 -10.90 13.37 -12.70
C GLY A 263 -10.06 12.99 -11.48
N LEU A 264 -10.53 12.11 -10.61
CA LEU A 264 -9.79 11.69 -9.42
C LEU A 264 -8.85 10.52 -9.76
N PRO A 265 -7.60 10.53 -9.29
CA PRO A 265 -6.64 9.49 -9.63
C PRO A 265 -7.06 8.08 -9.18
N ILE A 266 -6.70 7.08 -9.99
CA ILE A 266 -6.84 5.65 -9.72
C ILE A 266 -5.44 5.03 -9.66
N GLY A 267 -5.16 4.33 -8.55
CA GLY A 267 -3.92 3.60 -8.34
C GLY A 267 -4.08 2.09 -8.57
N LEU A 268 -3.14 1.50 -9.29
CA LEU A 268 -2.95 0.06 -9.38
C LEU A 268 -1.86 -0.37 -8.39
N GLN A 269 -2.15 -1.39 -7.60
CA GLN A 269 -1.19 -2.02 -6.71
C GLN A 269 -0.63 -3.30 -7.34
N LEU A 270 0.69 -3.43 -7.30
CA LEU A 270 1.41 -4.67 -7.56
C LEU A 270 2.09 -5.15 -6.27
N ILE A 271 1.88 -6.42 -5.91
CA ILE A 271 2.51 -7.07 -4.75
C ILE A 271 3.50 -8.11 -5.25
N GLY A 272 4.74 -8.03 -4.79
CA GLY A 272 5.81 -8.95 -5.15
C GLY A 272 6.11 -10.02 -4.11
N ARG A 273 6.98 -10.98 -4.49
CA ARG A 273 7.56 -11.95 -3.56
C ARG A 273 8.47 -11.26 -2.53
N PRO A 274 8.71 -11.87 -1.35
CA PRO A 274 9.68 -11.36 -0.39
C PRO A 274 11.02 -11.05 -1.07
N TRP A 275 11.57 -9.87 -0.77
CA TRP A 275 12.85 -9.38 -1.31
C TRP A 275 12.88 -9.19 -2.84
N GLY A 276 11.71 -9.13 -3.47
CA GLY A 276 11.52 -8.97 -4.92
C GLY A 276 11.43 -7.51 -5.40
N GLU A 277 11.95 -6.55 -4.63
CA GLU A 277 11.82 -5.11 -4.91
C GLU A 277 12.27 -4.72 -6.32
N ALA A 278 13.42 -5.23 -6.76
CA ALA A 278 13.98 -4.86 -8.06
C ALA A 278 13.09 -5.31 -9.23
N SER A 279 12.55 -6.53 -9.16
CA SER A 279 11.62 -7.01 -10.18
C SER A 279 10.28 -6.29 -10.11
N LEU A 280 9.80 -5.96 -8.91
CA LEU A 280 8.57 -5.20 -8.72
C LEU A 280 8.68 -3.79 -9.31
N LEU A 281 9.75 -3.05 -9.00
CA LEU A 281 10.04 -1.72 -9.53
C LEU A 281 10.14 -1.75 -11.06
N ARG A 282 10.79 -2.78 -11.62
CA ARG A 282 10.89 -2.95 -13.08
C ARG A 282 9.54 -3.10 -13.75
N VAL A 283 8.65 -3.93 -13.21
CA VAL A 283 7.29 -4.11 -13.76
C VAL A 283 6.46 -2.83 -13.57
N ALA A 284 6.59 -2.17 -12.43
CA ALA A 284 5.93 -0.90 -12.17
C ALA A 284 6.34 0.20 -13.15
N SER A 285 7.63 0.25 -13.54
CA SER A 285 8.12 1.19 -14.55
C SER A 285 7.50 0.95 -15.92
N ALA A 286 7.34 -0.32 -16.33
CA ALA A 286 6.62 -0.65 -17.56
C ALA A 286 5.13 -0.28 -17.49
N VAL A 287 4.49 -0.46 -16.33
CA VAL A 287 3.10 -0.01 -16.13
C VAL A 287 2.99 1.51 -16.22
N GLU A 288 3.90 2.25 -15.58
CA GLU A 288 3.92 3.71 -15.66
C GLU A 288 4.06 4.18 -17.11
N GLU A 289 5.00 3.60 -17.87
CA GLU A 289 5.24 3.97 -19.27
C GLU A 289 4.00 3.77 -20.15
N LEU A 290 3.25 2.67 -19.95
CA LEU A 290 2.00 2.40 -20.68
C LEU A 290 0.86 3.35 -20.33
N ASN A 291 0.90 3.98 -19.15
CA ASN A 291 -0.17 4.83 -18.63
C ASN A 291 0.24 6.31 -18.50
N ARG A 292 1.40 6.71 -19.05
CA ARG A 292 1.79 8.11 -19.10
C ARG A 292 0.76 8.90 -19.92
N PRO A 293 0.29 10.07 -19.43
CA PRO A 293 -0.58 10.93 -20.21
C PRO A 293 0.05 11.27 -21.57
N SER A 294 -0.75 11.31 -22.63
CA SER A 294 -0.29 11.73 -23.97
C SER A 294 0.30 13.15 -23.99
N THR A 295 -0.03 13.96 -22.98
CA THR A 295 0.55 15.29 -22.73
C THR A 295 1.14 15.32 -21.32
N PHE A 296 2.46 15.16 -21.23
CA PHE A 296 3.23 15.35 -20.00
C PHE A 296 4.02 16.66 -20.14
N TYR A 297 3.89 17.55 -19.15
CA TYR A 297 4.69 18.76 -19.08
C TYR A 297 5.76 18.54 -18.02
N ASP A 298 7.01 18.41 -18.45
CA ASP A 298 8.13 18.60 -17.55
C ASP A 298 8.14 20.08 -17.13
N ILE A 299 7.99 20.33 -15.83
CA ILE A 299 7.87 21.68 -15.28
C ILE A 299 9.26 22.34 -15.16
N LEU A 300 10.34 21.56 -15.34
CA LEU A 300 11.73 22.02 -15.26
C LEU A 300 12.37 22.19 -16.65
#